data_AF-A0A257XAM0-F1
#
_entry.id   AF-A0A257XAM0-F1
#
_cell.length_a   1.000
_cell.length_b   1.000
_cell.length_c   1.000
_cell.angle_alpha   90.00
_cell.angle_beta   90.00
_cell.angle_gamma   90.00
#
_symmetry.space_group_name_H-M   'P 1'
#
loop_
_entity.id
_entity.type
_entity.pdbx_description
1 polymer ?
#
loop_
_entity_poly.entity_id
_entity_poly.type
_entity_poly.pdbx_seq_one_letter_code
_entity_poly.pdbx_strand_id
1 'polypeptide(L)' 'MPDMDGVEVMRMLAIKGCRAQIIITSGVGGRILDAARRSATEHGLNVTGIVSKPFSPAALRS' A
#
# COMPACT_ATOMS: atom_id res chain seq x y z
N MET A 1 3.65 11.46 -4.22
CA MET A 1 2.47 12.21 -3.76
C MET A 1 3.01 13.37 -2.95
N PRO A 2 3.13 14.57 -3.54
CA PRO A 2 3.63 15.73 -2.81
C PRO A 2 2.59 16.28 -1.82
N ASP A 3 1.30 16.11 -2.12
CA ASP A 3 0.20 16.76 -1.36
C ASP A 3 -0.53 15.84 -0.38
N MET A 4 -0.30 14.52 -0.42
CA MET A 4 -1.02 13.55 0.40
C MET A 4 -0.16 12.37 0.82
N ASP A 5 -0.24 11.99 2.09
CA ASP A 5 0.47 10.83 2.66
C ASP A 5 -0.26 9.52 2.30
N GLY A 6 0.51 8.45 2.03
CA GLY A 6 -0.07 7.13 1.74
C GLY A 6 -0.89 6.55 2.89
N VAL A 7 -0.55 6.87 4.15
CA VAL A 7 -1.33 6.50 5.34
C VAL A 7 -2.70 7.16 5.31
N GLU A 8 -2.77 8.43 4.94
CA GLU A 8 -4.03 9.15 4.83
C GLU A 8 -4.91 8.60 3.71
N VAL A 9 -4.33 8.25 2.57
CA VAL A 9 -5.03 7.54 1.49
C VAL A 9 -5.62 6.22 1.99
N MET A 10 -4.84 5.40 2.70
CA MET A 10 -5.32 4.12 3.23
C MET A 10 -6.49 4.32 4.21
N ARG A 11 -6.37 5.27 5.14
CA ARG A 11 -7.46 5.63 6.06
C ARG A 11 -8.73 6.01 5.30
N MET A 12 -8.61 6.85 4.28
CA MET A 12 -9.75 7.31 3.47
C MET A 12 -10.39 6.17 2.68
N LEU A 13 -9.60 5.25 2.12
CA LEU A 13 -10.10 4.07 1.42
C LEU A 13 -10.85 3.13 2.38
N ALA A 14 -10.36 2.97 3.61
CA ALA A 14 -10.99 2.15 4.63
C ALA A 14 -12.34 2.73 5.07
N ILE A 15 -12.39 4.05 5.35
CA ILE A 15 -13.63 4.77 5.69
C ILE A 15 -14.68 4.64 4.57
N LYS A 16 -14.24 4.66 3.31
CA LYS A 16 -15.11 4.50 2.15
C LYS A 16 -15.53 3.04 1.88
N GLY A 17 -15.07 2.07 2.67
CA GLY A 17 -15.36 0.65 2.45
C GLY A 17 -14.82 0.13 1.11
N CYS A 18 -13.66 0.62 0.67
CA CYS A 18 -13.07 0.24 -0.60
C CYS A 18 -12.77 -1.27 -0.63
N ARG A 19 -13.25 -1.95 -1.69
CA ARG A 19 -13.04 -3.40 -1.91
C ARG A 19 -12.03 -3.73 -3.01
N ALA A 20 -11.39 -2.72 -3.58
CA ALA A 20 -10.39 -2.92 -4.63
C ALA A 20 -9.18 -3.69 -4.10
N GLN A 21 -8.51 -4.43 -4.98
CA GLN A 21 -7.20 -5.00 -4.68
C GLN A 21 -6.16 -3.87 -4.68
N ILE A 22 -5.37 -3.81 -3.61
CA ILE A 22 -4.42 -2.71 -3.38
C ILE A 22 -2.99 -3.27 -3.38
N ILE A 23 -2.11 -2.59 -4.11
CA ILE A 23 -0.65 -2.79 -4.02
C ILE A 23 -0.05 -1.54 -3.38
N ILE A 24 0.75 -1.72 -2.32
CA ILE A 24 1.45 -0.62 -1.66
C ILE A 24 2.88 -0.53 -2.19
N THR A 25 3.31 0.67 -2.58
CA THR A 25 4.67 0.87 -3.10
C THR A 25 5.40 2.02 -2.40
N SER A 26 6.60 1.78 -1.86
CA SER A 26 7.38 2.83 -1.19
C SER A 26 8.89 2.66 -1.35
N GLY A 27 9.61 3.78 -1.34
CA GLY A 27 11.08 3.82 -1.35
C GLY A 27 11.71 3.73 0.04
N VAL A 28 10.89 3.67 1.09
CA VAL A 28 11.34 3.40 2.45
C VAL A 28 11.60 1.89 2.60
N GLY A 29 12.58 1.52 3.43
CA GLY A 29 13.03 0.13 3.57
C GLY A 29 11.92 -0.86 3.91
N GLY A 30 12.11 -2.14 3.52
CA GLY A 30 11.07 -3.19 3.55
C GLY A 30 10.30 -3.34 4.87
N ARG A 31 10.95 -3.12 6.03
CA ARG A 31 10.29 -3.18 7.34
C ARG A 31 9.13 -2.18 7.49
N ILE A 32 9.27 -0.98 6.93
CA ILE A 32 8.21 0.04 6.99
C ILE A 32 7.09 -0.33 6.01
N LEU A 33 7.43 -0.91 4.85
CA LEU A 33 6.45 -1.40 3.87
C LEU A 33 5.59 -2.53 4.45
N ASP A 34 6.20 -3.44 5.21
CA ASP A 34 5.49 -4.49 5.95
C ASP A 34 4.56 -3.92 7.02
N ALA A 35 4.99 -2.89 7.75
CA ALA A 35 4.14 -2.21 8.74
C ALA A 35 2.93 -1.54 8.06
N ALA A 36 3.13 -0.89 6.92
CA ALA A 36 2.06 -0.29 6.13
C ALA A 36 1.05 -1.35 5.65
N ARG A 37 1.53 -2.52 5.19
CA ARG A 37 0.67 -3.65 4.83
C ARG A 37 -0.21 -4.09 5.99
N ARG A 38 0.38 -4.31 7.16
CA ARG A 38 -0.35 -4.74 8.37
C ARG A 38 -1.43 -3.74 8.76
N SER A 39 -1.08 -2.46 8.86
CA SER A 39 -2.02 -1.39 9.18
C SER A 39 -3.18 -1.33 8.17
N ALA A 40 -2.90 -1.41 6.87
CA ALA A 40 -3.94 -1.42 5.85
C ALA A 40 -4.89 -2.62 5.98
N THR A 41 -4.34 -3.82 6.22
CA THR A 41 -5.13 -5.04 6.42
C THR A 41 -5.99 -4.97 7.69
N GLU A 42 -5.46 -4.41 8.78
CA GLU A 42 -6.23 -4.17 10.03
C GLU A 42 -7.39 -3.20 9.81
N HIS A 43 -7.23 -2.24 8.89
CA HIS A 43 -8.30 -1.34 8.47
C HIS A 43 -9.28 -1.94 7.44
N GLY A 44 -9.19 -3.25 7.16
CA GLY A 44 -10.10 -3.98 6.28
C GLY A 44 -9.82 -3.78 4.78
N LEU A 45 -8.67 -3.22 4.42
CA LEU A 45 -8.27 -3.07 3.03
C LEU A 45 -7.71 -4.38 2.45
N ASN A 46 -8.09 -4.68 1.22
CA ASN A 46 -7.63 -5.87 0.49
C ASN A 46 -6.26 -5.64 -0.16
N VAL A 47 -5.20 -5.72 0.65
CA VAL A 47 -3.82 -5.56 0.17
C VAL A 47 -3.29 -6.88 -0.40
N THR A 48 -3.09 -6.93 -1.71
CA THR A 48 -2.66 -8.14 -2.44
C THR A 48 -1.16 -8.19 -2.71
N GLY A 49 -0.44 -7.09 -2.48
CA GLY A 49 1.01 -7.06 -2.66
C GLY A 49 1.67 -5.81 -2.11
N ILE A 50 2.98 -5.90 -1.90
CA ILE A 50 3.85 -4.78 -1.58
C ILE A 50 5.07 -4.78 -2.50
N VAL A 51 5.50 -3.60 -2.96
CA VAL A 51 6.67 -3.47 -3.84
C VAL A 51 7.55 -2.30 -3.41
N SER A 52 8.81 -2.58 -3.07
CA SER A 52 9.79 -1.54 -2.71
C SER A 52 10.29 -0.80 -3.94
N LYS A 53 10.37 0.53 -3.88
CA LYS A 53 10.99 1.37 -4.91
C LYS A 53 12.50 1.49 -4.69
N PRO A 54 13.32 1.56 -5.76
CA PRO A 54 12.92 1.39 -7.15
C PRO A 54 12.60 -0.08 -7.48
N PHE A 55 11.67 -0.29 -8.40
CA PHE A 55 11.32 -1.62 -8.92
C PHE A 55 11.23 -1.59 -10.45
N SER A 56 11.45 -2.73 -11.09
CA SER A 56 11.21 -2.89 -12.53
C SER A 56 9.75 -3.26 -12.80
N PRO A 57 9.20 -2.96 -14.00
CA PRO A 57 7.84 -3.37 -14.36
C PRO A 57 7.59 -4.88 -14.26
N ALA A 58 8.63 -5.70 -14.36
CA ALA A 58 8.54 -7.15 -14.18
C ALA A 58 8.08 -7.53 -12.76
N ALA A 59 8.38 -6.72 -11.75
CA ALA A 59 7.95 -6.96 -10.37
C ALA A 59 6.43 -6.81 -10.16
N LEU A 60 5.70 -6.25 -11.14
CA LEU A 60 4.24 -6.09 -11.12
C LEU A 60 3.51 -7.09 -12.03
N ARG A 61 4.26 -7.93 -12.77
CA ARG A 61 3.70 -8.94 -13.67
C ARG A 61 3.69 -10.28 -12.92
N SER A 62 2.50 -10.87 -12.79
CA SER A 62 2.29 -12.25 -12.33
C SER A 62 2.37 -13.23 -13.48
#